data_AF-A0A415IBX6-F1
#
_entry.id   AF-A0A415IBX6-F1
#
_cell.length_a   1.000
_cell.length_b   1.000
_cell.length_c   1.000
_cell.angle_alpha   90.00
_cell.angle_beta   90.00
_cell.angle_gamma   90.00
#
_symmetry.space_group_name_H-M   'P 1'
#
loop_
_entity.id
_entity.type
_entity.pdbx_description
1 polymer ?
#
loop_
_entity_poly.entity_id
_entity_poly.type
_entity_poly.pdbx_seq_one_letter_code
_entity_poly.pdbx_strand_id
1 'polypeptide(L)'
;MDYSKYLRSNKGDEKYTPRYAVLPIIKYLSKKTKVWCPFDMEHSEFVLTLKEHRFKVDHSHICTEQDFFKYEPEHWDVIVSNPPFSNKVAIFERCLSFGKPFALLMSNFWLNDSAPCRLFKEKELELLLFDKRVQYNDLNRVPFGSSYFCHRLLLKQIVFENLTVEKGLSRMHGDMDELVKSLTKYREKIEWEKK
;
A
#
# COMPACT_ATOMS: atom_id res chain seq x y z
N MET A 1 -7.15 14.58 -11.04
CA MET A 1 -6.93 13.83 -12.31
C MET A 1 -6.90 12.34 -11.97
N ASP A 2 -7.68 11.51 -12.66
CA ASP A 2 -7.74 10.06 -12.40
C ASP A 2 -6.61 9.34 -13.15
N TYR A 3 -5.60 8.88 -12.39
CA TYR A 3 -4.44 8.17 -12.93
C TYR A 3 -4.58 6.64 -12.84
N SER A 4 -5.67 6.12 -12.27
CA SER A 4 -5.97 4.68 -12.21
C SER A 4 -5.92 4.04 -13.61
N LYS A 5 -6.33 4.81 -14.63
CA LYS A 5 -6.29 4.44 -16.05
C LYS A 5 -4.91 4.07 -16.59
N TYR A 6 -3.82 4.55 -15.99
CA TYR A 6 -2.45 4.24 -16.40
C TYR A 6 -1.91 2.95 -15.76
N LEU A 7 -2.66 2.36 -14.83
CA LEU A 7 -2.25 1.19 -14.06
C LEU A 7 -2.98 -0.08 -14.52
N ARG A 8 -3.31 -0.19 -15.82
CA ARG A 8 -4.10 -1.29 -16.41
C ARG A 8 -3.44 -2.67 -16.21
N SER A 9 -3.64 -3.25 -15.04
CA SER A 9 -3.90 -4.66 -14.78
C SER A 9 -4.82 -4.69 -13.55
N ASN A 10 -5.93 -5.41 -13.70
CA ASN A 10 -7.07 -5.57 -12.79
C ASN A 10 -7.97 -4.32 -12.62
N LYS A 11 -9.28 -4.55 -12.82
CA LYS A 11 -10.40 -3.60 -12.62
C LYS A 11 -10.61 -3.20 -11.13
N GLY A 12 -9.58 -3.31 -10.28
CA GLY A 12 -9.64 -3.08 -8.85
C GLY A 12 -8.89 -1.82 -8.43
N ASP A 13 -9.35 -1.23 -7.32
CA ASP A 13 -8.74 -0.06 -6.66
C ASP A 13 -7.42 -0.40 -5.94
N GLU A 14 -7.11 -1.68 -5.80
CA GLU A 14 -5.93 -2.21 -5.12
C GLU A 14 -4.76 -2.42 -6.10
N LYS A 15 -3.54 -2.10 -5.64
CA LYS A 15 -2.31 -2.37 -6.39
C LYS A 15 -1.31 -3.10 -5.52
N TYR A 16 -0.79 -4.18 -6.07
CA TYR A 16 0.23 -4.96 -5.41
C TYR A 16 1.53 -4.16 -5.37
N THR A 17 1.96 -3.84 -4.14
CA THR A 17 3.19 -3.09 -3.89
C THR A 17 4.35 -4.08 -3.93
N PRO A 18 5.41 -3.82 -4.72
CA PRO A 18 6.58 -4.69 -4.73
C PRO A 18 7.39 -4.53 -3.44
N ARG A 19 8.07 -5.61 -3.02
CA ARG A 19 8.90 -5.65 -1.79
C ARG A 19 9.86 -4.47 -1.66
N TYR A 20 10.54 -4.11 -2.75
CA TYR A 20 11.52 -3.01 -2.73
C TYR A 20 10.93 -1.65 -2.38
N ALA A 21 9.61 -1.45 -2.55
CA ALA A 21 8.92 -0.22 -2.15
C ALA A 21 8.52 -0.24 -0.67
N VAL A 22 8.48 -1.41 -0.04
CA VAL A 22 8.24 -1.56 1.41
C VAL A 22 9.54 -1.36 2.20
N LEU A 23 10.66 -1.88 1.72
CA LEU A 23 11.94 -1.84 2.45
C LEU A 23 12.38 -0.46 2.98
N PRO A 24 12.20 0.67 2.26
CA PRO A 24 12.65 1.97 2.75
C PRO A 24 11.99 2.39 4.07
N ILE A 25 10.69 2.13 4.27
CA ILE A 25 9.98 2.62 5.46
C ILE A 25 10.46 1.94 6.74
N ILE A 26 10.97 0.71 6.64
CA ILE A 26 11.46 -0.08 7.77
C ILE A 26 12.57 0.64 8.55
N LYS A 27 13.38 1.46 7.88
CA LYS A 27 14.47 2.23 8.50
C LYS A 27 13.98 3.25 9.52
N TYR A 28 12.71 3.67 9.41
CA TYR A 28 12.10 4.70 10.23
C TYR A 28 11.14 4.13 11.29
N LEU A 29 10.98 2.80 11.34
CA LEU A 29 10.15 2.13 12.33
C LEU A 29 11.00 1.63 13.50
N SER A 30 10.54 1.86 14.73
CA SER A 30 11.15 1.24 15.91
C SER A 30 10.79 -0.25 16.01
N LYS A 31 11.74 -1.10 16.37
CA LYS A 31 11.52 -2.56 16.48
C LYS A 31 10.52 -2.97 17.55
N LYS A 32 10.17 -2.08 18.47
CA LYS A 32 9.15 -2.32 19.51
C LYS A 32 7.74 -2.03 19.02
N THR A 33 7.61 -1.31 17.91
CA THR A 33 6.34 -0.83 17.37
C THR A 33 5.53 -1.98 16.78
N LYS A 34 4.25 -2.02 17.11
CA LYS A 34 3.24 -2.88 16.47
C LYS A 34 2.63 -2.13 15.29
N VAL A 35 2.83 -2.69 14.09
CA VAL A 35 2.40 -2.11 12.82
C VAL A 35 1.01 -2.62 12.47
N TRP A 36 0.13 -1.73 12.05
CA TRP A 36 -1.15 -2.07 11.45
C TRP A 36 -1.11 -1.80 9.94
N CYS A 37 -1.44 -2.83 9.15
CA CYS A 37 -1.57 -2.80 7.70
C CYS A 37 -3.06 -2.86 7.31
N PRO A 38 -3.79 -1.72 7.28
CA PRO A 38 -5.26 -1.68 7.22
C PRO A 38 -5.89 -2.04 5.88
N PHE A 39 -5.10 -2.17 4.82
CA PHE A 39 -5.55 -2.42 3.45
C PHE A 39 -4.88 -3.66 2.86
N ASP A 40 -4.45 -4.58 3.72
CA ASP A 40 -3.56 -5.66 3.35
C ASP A 40 -4.13 -7.02 3.74
N MET A 41 -4.04 -7.96 2.80
CA MET A 41 -4.20 -9.38 3.07
C MET A 41 -2.91 -9.97 3.67
N GLU A 42 -3.00 -11.15 4.27
CA GLU A 42 -1.85 -11.80 4.93
C GLU A 42 -0.62 -11.99 4.02
N HIS A 43 -0.86 -12.20 2.72
CA HIS A 43 0.15 -12.43 1.70
C HIS A 43 0.68 -11.15 1.04
N SER A 44 0.31 -9.96 1.53
CA SER A 44 0.83 -8.71 0.99
C SER A 44 2.31 -8.49 1.31
N GLU A 45 3.01 -7.79 0.42
CA GLU A 45 4.42 -7.45 0.67
C GLU A 45 4.60 -6.57 1.91
N PHE A 46 3.60 -5.78 2.32
CA PHE A 46 3.66 -5.08 3.60
C PHE A 46 3.71 -6.08 4.75
N VAL A 47 2.75 -7.00 4.82
CA VAL A 47 2.64 -7.97 5.91
C VAL A 47 3.87 -8.89 5.95
N LEU A 48 4.22 -9.48 4.81
CA LEU A 48 5.32 -10.42 4.70
C LEU A 48 6.67 -9.75 5.00
N THR A 49 6.97 -8.60 4.37
CA THR A 49 8.27 -7.93 4.55
C THR A 49 8.42 -7.40 5.98
N LEU A 50 7.37 -6.84 6.59
CA LEU A 50 7.44 -6.36 7.97
C LEU A 50 7.62 -7.52 8.97
N LYS A 51 6.93 -8.65 8.78
CA LYS A 51 7.12 -9.86 9.60
C LYS A 51 8.54 -10.44 9.43
N GLU A 52 9.07 -10.50 8.21
CA GLU A 52 10.46 -10.90 7.92
C GLU A 52 11.47 -10.05 8.70
N HIS A 53 11.21 -8.74 8.83
CA HIS A 53 12.03 -7.79 9.57
C HIS A 53 11.69 -7.71 11.07
N ARG A 54 10.98 -8.73 11.60
CA ARG A 54 10.67 -8.95 13.01
C ARG A 54 9.77 -7.91 13.67
N PHE A 55 8.94 -7.21 12.90
CA PHE A 55 7.87 -6.38 13.47
C PHE A 55 6.68 -7.25 13.89
N LYS A 56 5.94 -6.78 14.90
CA LYS A 56 4.59 -7.28 15.17
C LYS A 56 3.65 -6.62 14.17
N VAL A 57 2.84 -7.41 13.46
CA VAL A 57 1.98 -6.92 12.38
C VAL A 57 0.58 -7.45 12.55
N ASP A 58 -0.38 -6.53 12.66
CA ASP A 58 -1.79 -6.82 12.42
C ASP A 58 -2.14 -6.36 11.01
N HIS A 59 -2.95 -7.15 10.30
CA HIS A 59 -3.45 -6.77 8.99
C HIS A 59 -4.97 -6.84 9.01
N SER A 60 -5.61 -6.08 8.13
CA SER A 60 -7.04 -6.12 7.90
C SER A 60 -7.33 -5.80 6.46
N HIS A 61 -8.41 -6.36 5.93
CA HIS A 61 -8.86 -6.07 4.58
C HIS A 61 -10.39 -6.03 4.53
N ILE A 62 -10.94 -5.25 3.59
CA ILE A 62 -12.40 -5.20 3.40
C ILE A 62 -12.98 -6.58 3.05
N CYS A 63 -12.20 -7.42 2.36
CA CYS A 63 -12.58 -8.80 2.02
C CYS A 63 -12.63 -9.75 3.22
N THR A 64 -12.04 -9.39 4.37
CA THR A 64 -12.09 -10.15 5.62
C THR A 64 -13.09 -9.54 6.61
N GLU A 65 -14.05 -8.75 6.12
CA GLU A 65 -15.05 -8.01 6.91
C GLU A 65 -14.45 -6.98 7.88
N GLN A 66 -13.16 -6.68 7.74
CA GLN A 66 -12.46 -5.69 8.54
C GLN A 66 -12.28 -4.41 7.72
N ASP A 67 -13.40 -3.79 7.36
CA ASP A 67 -13.44 -2.50 6.67
C ASP A 67 -12.67 -1.47 7.49
N PHE A 68 -11.67 -0.82 6.88
CA PHE A 68 -10.88 0.23 7.51
C PHE A 68 -11.79 1.16 8.28
N PHE A 69 -12.82 1.76 7.68
CA PHE A 69 -13.64 2.78 8.34
C PHE A 69 -14.42 2.32 9.59
N LYS A 70 -14.57 1.02 9.80
CA LYS A 70 -15.35 0.43 10.90
C LYS A 70 -14.53 -0.42 11.85
N TYR A 71 -13.35 -0.85 11.43
CA TYR A 71 -12.48 -1.75 12.18
C TYR A 71 -11.21 -1.01 12.65
N GLU A 72 -10.73 -1.42 13.81
CA GLU A 72 -9.46 -1.02 14.40
C GLU A 72 -8.98 -2.18 15.29
N PRO A 73 -7.70 -2.61 15.21
CA PRO A 73 -7.15 -3.59 16.15
C PRO A 73 -7.12 -3.02 17.58
N GLU A 74 -7.26 -3.88 18.58
CA GLU A 74 -7.23 -3.48 20.00
C GLU A 74 -5.97 -2.68 20.37
N HIS A 75 -4.82 -3.09 19.82
CA HIS A 75 -3.53 -2.45 20.08
C HIS A 75 -2.70 -2.35 18.81
N TRP A 76 -2.24 -1.14 18.50
CA TRP A 76 -1.33 -0.82 17.40
C TRP A 76 -0.68 0.54 17.65
N ASP A 77 0.51 0.74 17.09
CA ASP A 77 1.33 1.94 17.31
C ASP A 77 1.49 2.80 16.05
N VAL A 78 1.57 2.18 14.86
CA VAL A 78 1.77 2.87 13.57
C VAL A 78 0.97 2.20 12.46
N ILE A 79 0.46 2.98 11.52
CA ILE A 79 -0.11 2.47 10.26
C ILE A 79 0.97 2.48 9.17
N VAL A 80 1.15 1.37 8.45
CA VAL A 80 2.02 1.31 7.27
C VAL A 80 1.35 0.46 6.20
N SER A 81 0.98 1.06 5.06
CA SER A 81 0.26 0.36 3.99
C SER A 81 0.23 1.15 2.67
N ASN A 82 -0.31 0.54 1.61
CA ASN A 82 -0.67 1.19 0.35
C ASN A 82 -2.21 1.27 0.25
N PRO A 83 -2.82 2.43 0.57
CA PRO A 83 -4.28 2.57 0.54
C PRO A 83 -4.86 2.45 -0.87
N PRO A 84 -6.15 2.12 -1.00
CA PRO A 84 -6.84 2.11 -2.30
C PRO A 84 -6.81 3.49 -2.98
N PHE A 85 -7.05 3.49 -4.30
CA PHE A 85 -7.07 4.76 -5.04
C PHE A 85 -8.26 5.66 -4.73
N SER A 86 -9.39 5.07 -4.37
CA SER A 86 -10.61 5.77 -3.99
C SER A 86 -10.54 6.29 -2.54
N ASN A 87 -11.40 7.25 -2.20
CA ASN A 87 -11.62 7.73 -0.82
C ASN A 87 -10.40 8.23 -0.03
N LYS A 88 -9.34 8.65 -0.74
CA LYS A 88 -8.07 9.11 -0.14
C LYS A 88 -8.27 10.14 0.97
N VAL A 89 -9.12 11.14 0.76
CA VAL A 89 -9.37 12.19 1.76
C VAL A 89 -9.87 11.58 3.07
N ALA A 90 -10.92 10.76 3.02
CA ALA A 90 -11.49 10.12 4.19
C ALA A 90 -10.50 9.16 4.89
N ILE A 91 -9.67 8.46 4.11
CA ILE A 91 -8.61 7.59 4.66
C ILE A 91 -7.63 8.42 5.49
N PHE A 92 -7.11 9.51 4.92
CA PHE A 92 -6.16 10.37 5.61
C PHE A 92 -6.79 11.12 6.80
N GLU A 93 -8.04 11.58 6.69
CA GLU A 93 -8.79 12.16 7.81
C GLU A 93 -8.86 11.18 8.98
N ARG A 94 -9.19 9.92 8.71
CA ARG A 94 -9.24 8.88 9.72
C ARG A 94 -7.87 8.58 10.32
N CYS A 95 -6.82 8.41 9.50
CA CYS A 95 -5.46 8.25 9.99
C CYS A 95 -5.05 9.41 10.93
N LEU A 96 -5.32 10.65 10.53
CA LEU A 96 -5.01 11.83 11.33
C LEU A 96 -5.84 11.91 12.62
N SER A 97 -7.06 11.38 12.62
CA SER A 97 -7.94 11.37 13.80
C SER A 97 -7.42 10.48 14.93
N PHE A 98 -6.64 9.43 14.61
CA PHE A 98 -6.03 8.57 15.63
C PHE A 98 -4.93 9.27 16.45
N GLY A 99 -4.38 10.38 15.94
CA GLY A 99 -3.24 11.06 16.58
C GLY A 99 -1.96 10.21 16.67
N LYS A 100 -1.91 9.09 15.95
CA LYS A 100 -0.79 8.14 15.91
C LYS A 100 0.02 8.28 14.61
N PRO A 101 1.29 7.84 14.60
CA PRO A 101 2.09 7.84 13.40
C PRO A 101 1.50 6.98 12.27
N PHE A 102 1.72 7.40 11.03
CA PHE A 102 1.42 6.58 9.86
C PHE A 102 2.39 6.85 8.71
N ALA A 103 2.45 5.91 7.77
CA ALA A 103 3.10 6.01 6.48
C ALA A 103 2.25 5.33 5.41
N LEU A 104 1.66 6.11 4.51
CA LEU A 104 0.83 5.60 3.42
C LEU A 104 1.52 5.80 2.07
N LEU A 105 1.77 4.72 1.34
CA LEU A 105 2.38 4.79 0.02
C LEU A 105 1.38 5.38 -0.98
N MET A 106 1.72 6.51 -1.60
CA MET A 106 0.78 7.27 -2.42
C MET A 106 1.43 7.88 -3.65
N SER A 107 0.63 8.13 -4.69
CA SER A 107 1.08 8.84 -5.88
C SER A 107 1.36 10.31 -5.57
N ASN A 108 2.50 10.82 -6.04
CA ASN A 108 2.90 12.21 -5.88
C ASN A 108 1.97 13.17 -6.63
N PHE A 109 1.15 12.67 -7.56
CA PHE A 109 0.13 13.49 -8.20
C PHE A 109 -0.91 14.06 -7.23
N TRP A 110 -1.10 13.42 -6.06
CA TRP A 110 -2.03 13.93 -5.07
C TRP A 110 -1.61 15.29 -4.51
N LEU A 111 -0.31 15.63 -4.56
CA LEU A 111 0.20 16.95 -4.17
C LEU A 111 -0.30 18.10 -5.05
N ASN A 112 -0.82 17.80 -6.25
CA ASN A 112 -1.47 18.79 -7.11
C ASN A 112 -2.93 19.07 -6.71
N ASP A 113 -3.47 18.32 -5.75
CA ASP A 113 -4.80 18.58 -5.19
C ASP A 113 -4.71 19.57 -4.02
N SER A 114 -5.80 20.29 -3.77
CA SER A 114 -6.00 21.11 -2.57
C SER A 114 -6.10 20.31 -1.26
N ALA A 115 -6.48 19.03 -1.32
CA ALA A 115 -6.79 18.21 -0.16
C ALA A 115 -5.60 18.00 0.80
N PRO A 116 -4.37 17.66 0.35
CA PRO A 116 -3.22 17.61 1.24
C PRO A 116 -3.00 18.92 2.00
N CYS A 117 -3.12 20.07 1.31
CA CYS A 117 -3.00 21.37 1.97
C CYS A 117 -4.05 21.53 3.07
N ARG A 118 -5.32 21.19 2.81
CA ARG A 118 -6.38 21.27 3.84
C ARG A 118 -6.13 20.32 5.03
N LEU A 119 -5.75 19.08 4.75
CA LEU A 119 -5.59 18.03 5.77
C LEU A 119 -4.40 18.26 6.69
N PHE A 120 -3.32 18.81 6.12
CA PHE A 120 -2.02 18.97 6.76
C PHE A 120 -1.64 20.44 7.01
N LYS A 121 -2.57 21.38 6.89
CA LYS A 121 -2.27 22.80 7.18
C LYS A 121 -1.81 22.99 8.62
N GLU A 122 -2.49 22.32 9.55
CA GLU A 122 -2.26 22.41 10.99
C GLU A 122 -1.62 21.13 11.56
N LYS A 123 -1.20 20.21 10.69
CA LYS A 123 -0.59 18.92 11.03
C LYS A 123 0.58 18.67 10.12
N GLU A 124 1.72 18.26 10.65
CA GLU A 124 2.92 18.07 9.83
C GLU A 124 2.73 16.96 8.78
N LEU A 125 2.87 17.31 7.49
CA LEU A 125 3.02 16.34 6.41
C LEU A 125 4.51 16.02 6.25
N GLU A 126 4.83 14.73 6.30
CA GLU A 126 6.16 14.22 6.03
C GLU A 126 6.16 13.42 4.72
N LEU A 127 7.23 13.51 3.93
CA LEU A 127 7.36 12.80 2.66
C LEU A 127 8.66 11.98 2.64
N LEU A 128 8.53 10.67 2.44
CA LEU A 128 9.64 9.80 2.06
C LEU A 128 9.64 9.64 0.54
N LEU A 129 10.42 10.50 -0.12
CA LEU A 129 10.53 10.58 -1.57
C LEU A 129 11.48 9.52 -2.12
N PHE A 130 11.14 8.95 -3.27
CA PHE A 130 11.95 7.96 -3.96
C PHE A 130 12.64 8.53 -5.20
N ASP A 131 13.88 8.09 -5.45
CA ASP A 131 14.65 8.40 -6.67
C ASP A 131 14.08 7.74 -7.93
N LYS A 132 13.28 6.69 -7.77
CA LYS A 132 12.69 5.89 -8.84
C LYS A 132 11.18 5.72 -8.65
N ARG A 133 10.47 5.48 -9.75
CA ARG A 133 9.05 5.18 -9.73
C ARG A 133 8.81 3.74 -9.28
N VAL A 134 7.83 3.55 -8.39
CA VAL A 134 7.37 2.23 -7.99
C VAL A 134 6.60 1.59 -9.15
N GLN A 135 7.02 0.40 -9.54
CA GLN A 135 6.38 -0.42 -10.56
C GLN A 135 5.35 -1.34 -9.90
N TYR A 136 4.08 -1.05 -10.13
CA TYR A 136 2.95 -1.83 -9.62
C TYR A 136 2.51 -2.94 -10.60
N ASN A 137 3.09 -2.98 -11.80
CA ASN A 137 2.82 -3.96 -12.84
C ASN A 137 4.04 -4.13 -13.76
N ASP A 138 4.02 -5.19 -14.58
CA ASP A 138 5.10 -5.51 -15.53
C ASP A 138 5.21 -4.56 -16.72
N LEU A 139 4.26 -3.64 -16.88
CA LEU A 139 4.22 -2.79 -18.06
C LEU A 139 5.34 -1.74 -18.05
N ASN A 140 6.06 -1.56 -16.92
CA ASN A 140 7.13 -0.56 -16.75
C ASN A 140 6.73 0.86 -17.20
N ARG A 141 5.44 1.17 -17.09
CA ARG A 141 4.80 2.36 -17.68
C ARG A 141 4.20 3.29 -16.65
N VAL A 142 4.47 3.09 -15.36
CA VAL A 142 3.93 3.96 -14.31
C VAL A 142 4.42 5.40 -14.58
N PRO A 143 3.53 6.35 -14.94
CA PRO A 143 3.94 7.67 -15.40
C PRO A 143 4.24 8.62 -14.24
N PHE A 144 4.15 8.15 -13.00
CA PHE A 144 4.21 8.96 -11.79
C PHE A 144 5.17 8.42 -10.74
N GLY A 145 5.71 9.33 -9.94
CA GLY A 145 6.41 8.98 -8.70
C GLY A 145 5.41 8.61 -7.62
N SER A 146 5.84 7.71 -6.74
CA SER A 146 5.16 7.43 -5.48
C SER A 146 6.09 7.78 -4.33
N SER A 147 5.52 8.07 -3.17
CA SER A 147 6.25 8.39 -1.95
C SER A 147 5.41 7.96 -0.76
N TYR A 148 6.04 7.71 0.39
CA TYR A 148 5.24 7.60 1.61
C TYR A 148 4.83 8.99 2.07
N PHE A 149 3.54 9.16 2.30
CA PHE A 149 2.96 10.32 2.97
C PHE A 149 2.83 9.92 4.44
N CYS A 150 3.64 10.58 5.27
CA CYS A 150 3.85 10.24 6.66
C CYS A 150 3.33 11.34 7.58
N HIS A 151 3.16 10.98 8.84
CA HIS A 151 2.93 11.90 9.95
C HIS A 151 3.57 11.32 11.21
N ARG A 152 4.35 12.13 11.95
CA ARG A 152 5.00 11.76 13.22
C ARG A 152 5.92 10.54 13.12
N LEU A 153 6.61 10.38 12.00
CA LEU A 153 7.43 9.20 11.76
C LEU A 153 8.86 9.52 11.30
N LEU A 154 9.01 10.46 10.37
CA LEU A 154 10.29 10.82 9.80
C LEU A 154 11.03 11.84 10.69
N LEU A 155 12.35 11.83 10.63
CA LEU A 155 13.20 12.81 11.35
C LEU A 155 13.16 14.21 10.73
N LYS A 156 12.64 14.34 9.51
CA LYS A 156 12.51 15.59 8.74
C LYS A 156 11.24 15.52 7.90
N GLN A 157 10.67 16.68 7.56
CA GLN A 157 9.49 16.77 6.70
C GLN A 157 9.71 16.16 5.32
N ILE A 158 10.93 16.22 4.76
CA ILE A 158 11.24 15.60 3.48
C ILE A 158 12.52 14.78 3.65
N VAL A 159 12.43 13.50 3.33
CA VAL A 159 13.53 12.54 3.33
C VAL A 159 13.58 11.85 1.98
N PHE A 160 14.78 11.62 1.46
CA PHE A 160 15.01 10.99 0.16
C PHE A 160 15.57 9.59 0.36
N GLU A 161 15.04 8.63 -0.39
CA GLU A 161 15.46 7.24 -0.38
C GLU A 161 15.73 6.74 -1.80
N ASN A 162 16.80 5.95 -1.93
CA ASN A 162 17.15 5.32 -3.20
C ASN A 162 16.56 3.91 -3.24
N LEU A 163 15.72 3.62 -4.23
CA LEU A 163 15.14 2.29 -4.41
C LEU A 163 16.14 1.36 -5.10
N THR A 164 16.43 0.24 -4.46
CA THR A 164 17.12 -0.90 -5.07
C THR A 164 16.07 -1.81 -5.69
N VAL A 165 15.81 -1.63 -6.98
CA VAL A 165 14.79 -2.40 -7.69
C VAL A 165 15.30 -3.81 -7.94
N GLU A 166 14.76 -4.78 -7.19
CA GLU A 166 14.88 -6.19 -7.51
C GLU A 166 13.98 -6.49 -8.72
N LYS A 167 14.50 -7.21 -9.73
CA LYS A 167 13.68 -7.64 -10.88
C LYS A 167 12.69 -8.71 -10.40
N GLY A 168 11.41 -8.36 -10.30
CA GLY A 168 10.35 -9.29 -9.95
C GLY A 168 9.08 -8.55 -9.51
N LEU A 169 7.92 -9.14 -9.78
CA LEU A 169 6.64 -8.68 -9.26
C LEU A 169 6.50 -9.04 -7.77
N SER A 170 5.55 -8.40 -7.10
CA SER A 170 5.13 -8.81 -5.74
C SER A 170 4.68 -10.27 -5.73
N ARG A 171 4.89 -10.99 -4.61
CA ARG A 171 4.40 -12.37 -4.42
C ARG A 171 2.90 -12.52 -4.71
N MET A 172 2.09 -11.56 -4.26
CA MET A 172 0.64 -11.52 -4.55
C MET A 172 0.30 -11.57 -6.04
N HIS A 173 1.16 -11.02 -6.91
CA HIS A 173 0.92 -11.07 -8.35
C HIS A 173 1.04 -12.52 -8.86
N GLY A 174 2.06 -13.24 -8.38
CA GLY A 174 2.22 -14.67 -8.67
C GLY A 174 1.04 -15.49 -8.16
N ASP A 175 0.60 -15.23 -6.93
CA ASP A 175 -0.54 -15.95 -6.33
C ASP A 175 -1.83 -15.75 -7.14
N MET A 176 -2.10 -14.52 -7.60
CA MET A 176 -3.28 -14.23 -8.42
C MET A 176 -3.19 -14.82 -9.82
N ASP A 177 -2.02 -14.85 -10.43
CA ASP A 177 -1.81 -15.52 -11.72
C ASP A 177 -2.06 -17.03 -11.61
N GLU A 178 -1.61 -17.67 -10.54
CA GLU A 178 -1.89 -19.09 -10.26
C GLU A 178 -3.39 -19.34 -10.03
N LEU A 179 -4.06 -18.48 -9.26
CA LEU A 179 -5.49 -18.58 -9.03
C LEU A 179 -6.29 -18.45 -10.33
N VAL A 180 -5.96 -17.46 -11.17
CA VAL A 180 -6.63 -17.25 -12.47
C VAL A 180 -6.41 -18.45 -13.40
N LYS A 181 -5.21 -19.01 -13.45
CA LYS A 181 -4.92 -20.24 -14.22
C LYS A 181 -5.77 -21.42 -13.72
N SER A 182 -5.87 -21.59 -12.40
CA SER A 182 -6.66 -22.64 -11.78
C SER A 182 -8.15 -22.52 -12.11
N LEU A 183 -8.72 -21.30 -11.98
CA LEU A 183 -10.12 -21.01 -12.31
C LEU A 183 -10.42 -21.20 -13.79
N THR A 184 -9.49 -20.83 -14.68
CA THR A 184 -9.62 -21.03 -16.13
C THR A 184 -9.67 -22.52 -16.46
N LYS A 185 -8.74 -23.31 -15.92
CA LYS A 185 -8.72 -24.77 -16.09
C LYS A 185 -9.99 -25.44 -15.55
N TYR A 186 -10.51 -24.98 -14.42
CA TYR A 186 -11.76 -25.49 -13.85
C TYR A 186 -12.97 -25.16 -14.73
N ARG A 187 -13.05 -23.94 -15.29
CA ARG A 187 -14.10 -23.54 -16.24
C ARG A 187 -14.07 -24.39 -17.51
N GLU A 188 -12.90 -24.58 -18.10
CA GLU A 188 -12.72 -25.42 -19.29
C GLU A 188 -13.16 -26.87 -19.04
N LYS A 189 -12.87 -27.41 -17.84
CA LYS A 189 -13.32 -28.73 -17.43
C LYS A 189 -14.85 -28.84 -17.33
N ILE A 190 -15.52 -27.85 -16.72
CA ILE A 190 -16.99 -27.82 -16.64
C ILE A 190 -17.62 -27.74 -18.04
N GLU A 191 -17.03 -26.95 -18.94
CA GLU A 191 -17.53 -26.82 -20.32
C GLU A 191 -17.33 -28.11 -21.14
N TRP A 192 -16.24 -28.84 -20.89
CA TRP A 192 -16.01 -30.16 -21.47
C TRP A 192 -17.02 -31.21 -20.97
N GLU A 193 -17.32 -31.25 -19.67
CA GLU A 193 -18.25 -32.21 -19.07
C GLU A 193 -19.73 -31.95 -19.46
N LYS A 194 -20.04 -30.79 -20.05
CA LYS A 194 -21.37 -30.43 -20.56
C LYS A 194 -21.59 -30.78 -22.04
N LYS A 195 -20.58 -31.29 -22.74
CA LYS A 195 -20.66 -31.80 -24.12
C LYS A 195 -20.78 -33.31 -24.13
#